data_AF-A0AAU9IZI9-F1
#
_entry.id   AF-A0AAU9IZI9-F1
#
_cell.length_a   1.000
_cell.length_b   1.000
_cell.length_c   1.000
_cell.angle_alpha   90.00
_cell.angle_beta   90.00
_cell.angle_gamma   90.00
#
_symmetry.space_group_name_H-M   'P 1'
#
loop_
_entity.id
_entity.type
_entity.pdbx_description
1 polymer ?
#
loop_
_entity_poly.entity_id
_entity_poly.type
_entity_poly.pdbx_seq_one_letter_code
_entity_poly.pdbx_strand_id
1 'polypeptide(L)'
;MSSEDDWGIDSDEEESEVQPTFKYHPAQISKKYEIISEQELNKSQKRLIKQVSELLGTNISKSIGLLVKYQWKMKDIEFLLESGHKMDLQSITSEYSLIPSHSFKICILCYLPKIGFDMRALECGHACCAYCYAEYLKESISKGVSSITTSCPMNSCPLLVPYELFQELLHEKIFAKYKKHLFESYCSSNTQLKWCPAPDCIYGVINYNDKDICCKCGLTWCFNCKAEGHRPLDCESLKRWHKKLLGGNEEDWILANTKKCPKCKAPIQKNQGCMHMTCKCLHEFCWLCLGNWSEHSSETGGYFKCNKFESQQSSGIYLQEEANKAKASQNIQKFDHYFQRYAAHRNSHEFAVEKLKKIKAKISSIKEMARESGFNFDFLVEAVELVVRSRKSLGYSYPLGYFLDSEAKLRFFEFIQAELEHSLDKLDEKTDAELDAFFDIRQSSAEQYRKFNKFRIDTTKLSEIVTNHFSKCLTEMENGFPDIQAPTQRETPLEILIYDSNWTCPRCTFENSSERNSCEICLAPNPELFTLRCY
;
A
#
# COMPACT_ATOMS: atom_id res chain seq x y z
N MET A 1 -54.48 11.28 -50.60
CA MET A 1 -55.63 11.69 -49.76
C MET A 1 -55.74 10.71 -48.62
N SER A 2 -56.36 11.12 -47.51
CA SER A 2 -56.77 10.34 -46.33
C SER A 2 -57.42 8.97 -46.66
N SER A 3 -57.58 8.00 -45.75
CA SER A 3 -57.64 7.96 -44.27
C SER A 3 -57.41 6.50 -43.82
N GLU A 4 -56.64 6.21 -42.76
CA GLU A 4 -57.05 5.93 -41.35
C GLU A 4 -57.62 4.51 -41.08
N ASP A 5 -57.41 4.05 -39.83
CA ASP A 5 -57.99 2.91 -39.10
C ASP A 5 -57.56 1.44 -39.43
N ASP A 6 -57.45 0.50 -38.47
CA ASP A 6 -57.00 0.58 -37.05
C ASP A 6 -56.72 -0.84 -36.44
N TRP A 7 -55.99 -0.89 -35.31
CA TRP A 7 -55.76 -1.97 -34.30
C TRP A 7 -55.56 -3.47 -34.66
N GLY A 8 -54.51 -4.06 -34.05
CA GLY A 8 -54.25 -5.52 -34.03
C GLY A 8 -53.27 -5.96 -32.92
N ILE A 9 -53.73 -5.87 -31.66
CA ILE A 9 -53.05 -6.19 -30.38
C ILE A 9 -53.25 -7.70 -30.02
N ASP A 10 -52.32 -8.47 -29.41
CA ASP A 10 -50.95 -8.21 -28.90
C ASP A 10 -50.08 -9.51 -28.87
N SER A 11 -48.78 -9.43 -28.50
CA SER A 11 -48.10 -10.37 -27.56
C SER A 11 -46.57 -10.13 -27.38
N ASP A 12 -46.24 -9.35 -26.36
CA ASP A 12 -45.08 -9.46 -25.44
C ASP A 12 -43.91 -10.42 -25.78
N GLU A 13 -42.80 -9.88 -26.26
CA GLU A 13 -41.45 -10.34 -25.88
C GLU A 13 -40.64 -9.13 -25.36
N GLU A 14 -40.31 -9.13 -24.07
CA GLU A 14 -39.55 -8.05 -23.42
C GLU A 14 -38.09 -8.00 -23.93
N GLU A 15 -37.78 -7.10 -24.88
CA GLU A 15 -36.39 -6.73 -25.18
C GLU A 15 -35.79 -5.96 -23.98
N SER A 16 -35.23 -6.70 -23.04
CA SER A 16 -34.57 -6.14 -21.86
C SER A 16 -33.41 -5.23 -22.26
N GLU A 17 -33.47 -3.95 -21.90
CA GLU A 17 -32.39 -2.97 -22.13
C GLU A 17 -31.06 -3.47 -21.53
N VAL A 18 -30.13 -3.93 -22.38
CA VAL A 18 -28.78 -4.31 -21.97
C VAL A 18 -27.98 -3.04 -21.68
N GLN A 19 -28.14 -2.50 -20.48
CA GLN A 19 -27.28 -1.43 -19.97
C GLN A 19 -25.83 -1.92 -19.90
N PRO A 20 -24.86 -1.25 -20.55
CA PRO A 20 -23.45 -1.59 -20.42
C PRO A 20 -22.94 -1.13 -19.04
N THR A 21 -23.18 -1.95 -18.02
CA THR A 21 -22.76 -1.74 -16.62
C THR A 21 -21.27 -2.00 -16.42
N PHE A 22 -20.42 -1.33 -17.21
CA PHE A 22 -18.98 -1.29 -16.99
C PHE A 22 -18.63 -0.43 -15.78
N LYS A 23 -18.81 -1.01 -14.59
CA LYS A 23 -18.03 -0.63 -13.41
C LYS A 23 -16.57 -0.94 -13.74
N TYR A 24 -15.75 0.10 -13.85
CA TYR A 24 -14.31 -0.07 -13.93
C TYR A 24 -13.79 -0.58 -12.57
N HIS A 25 -13.83 -1.89 -12.39
CA HIS A 25 -12.86 -2.51 -11.50
C HIS A 25 -11.49 -2.24 -12.13
N PRO A 26 -10.55 -1.59 -11.42
CA PRO A 26 -9.19 -1.46 -11.93
C PRO A 26 -8.69 -2.86 -12.25
N ALA A 27 -8.03 -3.00 -13.40
CA ALA A 27 -7.55 -4.28 -13.92
C ALA A 27 -6.99 -5.13 -12.77
N GLN A 28 -7.66 -6.26 -12.51
CA GLN A 28 -7.51 -6.97 -11.24
C GLN A 28 -6.11 -7.58 -11.12
N ILE A 29 -5.16 -6.79 -10.58
CA ILE A 29 -4.32 -7.33 -9.52
C ILE A 29 -5.30 -7.77 -8.45
N SER A 30 -5.62 -9.07 -8.43
CA SER A 30 -6.49 -9.65 -7.41
C SER A 30 -5.92 -9.22 -6.07
N LYS A 31 -6.69 -8.45 -5.28
CA LYS A 31 -6.19 -7.92 -4.02
C LYS A 31 -5.84 -9.11 -3.15
N LYS A 32 -4.55 -9.37 -2.96
CA LYS A 32 -4.05 -10.50 -2.18
C LYS A 32 -4.14 -10.20 -0.69
N TYR A 33 -5.19 -9.51 -0.26
CA TYR A 33 -5.42 -9.12 1.11
C TYR A 33 -6.90 -8.82 1.36
N GLU A 34 -7.35 -9.05 2.59
CA GLU A 34 -8.71 -8.81 3.07
C GLU A 34 -8.68 -7.76 4.19
N ILE A 35 -9.64 -6.83 4.19
CA ILE A 35 -9.77 -5.78 5.22
C ILE A 35 -10.98 -6.08 6.10
N ILE A 36 -10.70 -6.49 7.33
CA ILE A 36 -11.67 -6.92 8.33
C ILE A 36 -11.72 -5.93 9.49
N SER A 37 -12.91 -5.59 9.99
CA SER A 37 -13.06 -4.73 11.17
C SER A 37 -12.79 -5.48 12.47
N GLU A 38 -12.46 -4.74 13.52
CA GLU A 38 -12.41 -5.25 14.90
C GLU A 38 -13.71 -5.95 15.31
N GLN A 39 -14.87 -5.45 14.87
CA GLN A 39 -16.17 -6.06 15.17
C GLN A 39 -16.36 -7.41 14.47
N GLU A 40 -15.91 -7.55 13.22
CA GLU A 40 -15.95 -8.82 12.47
C GLU A 40 -14.96 -9.84 13.04
N LEU A 41 -13.75 -9.42 13.41
CA LEU A 41 -12.79 -10.26 14.14
C LEU A 41 -13.36 -10.73 15.49
N ASN A 42 -14.01 -9.85 16.26
CA ASN A 42 -14.67 -10.22 17.52
C ASN A 42 -15.80 -11.25 17.30
N LYS A 43 -16.59 -11.11 16.22
CA LYS A 43 -17.60 -12.11 15.85
C LYS A 43 -16.96 -13.45 15.47
N SER A 44 -15.87 -13.43 14.71
CA SER A 44 -15.12 -14.64 14.33
C SER A 44 -14.51 -15.35 15.54
N GLN A 45 -13.94 -14.62 16.50
CA GLN A 45 -13.45 -15.20 17.77
C GLN A 45 -14.57 -15.90 18.54
N LYS A 46 -15.71 -15.22 18.73
CA LYS A 46 -16.87 -15.80 19.44
C LYS A 46 -17.44 -17.02 18.73
N ARG A 47 -17.47 -17.01 17.39
CA ARG A 47 -17.87 -18.17 16.59
C ARG A 47 -16.92 -19.35 16.78
N LEU A 48 -15.61 -19.12 16.78
CA LEU A 48 -14.60 -20.16 17.01
C LEU A 48 -14.70 -20.77 18.42
N ILE A 49 -14.88 -19.93 19.46
CA ILE A 49 -15.13 -20.40 20.84
C ILE A 49 -16.38 -21.28 20.90
N LYS A 50 -17.46 -20.86 20.25
CA LYS A 50 -18.71 -21.63 20.18
C LYS A 50 -18.52 -22.96 19.43
N GLN A 51 -17.85 -22.97 18.28
CA GLN A 51 -17.57 -24.18 17.51
C GLN A 51 -16.75 -25.20 18.33
N VAL A 52 -15.72 -24.75 19.05
CA VAL A 52 -14.94 -25.62 19.95
C VAL A 52 -15.80 -26.13 21.12
N SER A 53 -16.68 -25.31 21.69
CA SER A 53 -17.62 -25.75 22.75
C SER A 53 -18.60 -26.82 22.25
N GLU A 54 -19.15 -26.66 21.05
CA GLU A 54 -20.05 -27.62 20.41
C GLU A 54 -19.34 -28.94 20.05
N LEU A 55 -18.13 -28.88 19.49
CA LEU A 55 -17.35 -30.07 19.12
C LEU A 55 -16.88 -30.89 20.32
N LEU A 56 -16.57 -30.23 21.45
CA LEU A 56 -16.12 -30.89 22.67
C LEU A 56 -17.28 -31.36 23.57
N GLY A 57 -18.48 -30.81 23.39
CA GLY A 57 -19.56 -30.94 24.37
C GLY A 57 -19.22 -30.33 25.73
N THR A 58 -18.28 -29.36 25.79
CA THR A 58 -17.82 -28.73 27.03
C THR A 58 -18.27 -27.28 27.14
N ASN A 59 -18.21 -26.74 28.36
CA ASN A 59 -18.47 -25.33 28.60
C ASN A 59 -17.46 -24.38 27.92
N ILE A 60 -17.83 -23.10 27.91
CA ILE A 60 -17.10 -22.02 27.23
C ILE A 60 -15.69 -21.85 27.82
N SER A 61 -15.52 -21.97 29.14
CA SER A 61 -14.21 -21.91 29.79
C SER A 61 -13.20 -22.92 29.26
N LYS A 62 -13.58 -24.20 29.16
CA LYS A 62 -12.69 -25.23 28.61
C LYS A 62 -12.30 -24.92 27.17
N SER A 63 -13.26 -24.49 26.37
CA SER A 63 -13.03 -24.10 24.97
C SER A 63 -12.07 -22.91 24.86
N ILE A 64 -12.22 -21.89 25.72
CA ILE A 64 -11.31 -20.74 25.79
C ILE A 64 -9.91 -21.17 26.24
N GLY A 65 -9.80 -21.99 27.29
CA GLY A 65 -8.51 -22.47 27.79
C GLY A 65 -7.74 -23.30 26.76
N LEU A 66 -8.44 -24.17 26.01
CA LEU A 66 -7.87 -24.94 24.91
C LEU A 66 -7.44 -24.03 23.75
N LEU A 67 -8.29 -23.11 23.32
CA LEU A 67 -7.97 -22.16 22.26
C LEU A 67 -6.75 -21.30 22.63
N VAL A 68 -6.65 -20.80 23.85
CA VAL A 68 -5.48 -20.05 24.33
C VAL A 68 -4.22 -20.93 24.31
N LYS A 69 -4.30 -22.17 24.84
CA LYS A 69 -3.17 -23.12 24.88
C LYS A 69 -2.65 -23.49 23.49
N TYR A 70 -3.55 -23.71 22.54
CA TYR A 70 -3.25 -24.05 21.15
C TYR A 70 -3.14 -22.83 20.22
N GLN A 71 -2.93 -21.62 20.76
CA GLN A 71 -2.73 -20.39 19.98
C GLN A 71 -3.82 -20.18 18.91
N TRP A 72 -5.07 -20.48 19.24
CA TRP A 72 -6.26 -20.38 18.41
C TRP A 72 -6.24 -21.20 17.11
N LYS A 73 -5.33 -22.18 16.99
CA LYS A 73 -5.22 -23.07 15.82
C LYS A 73 -6.23 -24.21 15.94
N MET A 74 -7.31 -24.13 15.15
CA MET A 74 -8.36 -25.15 15.14
C MET A 74 -7.83 -26.55 14.83
N LYS A 75 -6.91 -26.67 13.85
CA LYS A 75 -6.33 -27.96 13.42
C LYS A 75 -5.60 -28.70 14.53
N ASP A 76 -4.93 -27.98 15.43
CA ASP A 76 -4.19 -28.57 16.54
C ASP A 76 -5.17 -29.14 17.60
N ILE A 77 -6.35 -28.52 17.74
CA ILE A 77 -7.45 -29.00 18.60
C ILE A 77 -8.19 -30.18 17.95
N GLU A 78 -8.39 -30.17 16.63
CA GLU A 78 -8.95 -31.31 15.87
C GLU A 78 -8.04 -32.54 16.02
N PHE A 79 -6.73 -32.37 15.82
CA PHE A 79 -5.74 -33.43 16.02
C PHE A 79 -5.65 -33.94 17.47
N LEU A 80 -5.83 -33.07 18.47
CA LEU A 80 -5.91 -33.48 19.89
C LEU A 80 -7.08 -34.44 20.14
N LEU A 81 -8.21 -34.21 19.48
CA LEU A 81 -9.41 -35.04 19.62
C LEU A 81 -9.26 -36.38 18.92
N GLU A 82 -8.70 -36.39 17.71
CA GLU A 82 -8.39 -37.62 16.96
C GLU A 82 -7.35 -38.49 17.69
N SER A 83 -6.33 -37.88 18.30
CA SER A 83 -5.23 -38.57 18.99
C SER A 83 -5.53 -39.00 20.43
N GLY A 84 -6.72 -38.70 20.95
CA GLY A 84 -7.19 -39.15 22.28
C GLY A 84 -6.36 -38.67 23.48
N HIS A 85 -5.57 -37.61 23.33
CA HIS A 85 -4.61 -37.14 24.33
C HIS A 85 -5.28 -36.42 25.52
N LYS A 86 -5.84 -37.22 26.44
CA LYS A 86 -6.59 -36.75 27.62
C LYS A 86 -5.77 -35.94 28.64
N MET A 87 -4.43 -35.98 28.61
CA MET A 87 -3.59 -35.31 29.60
C MET A 87 -3.73 -33.78 29.55
N ASP A 88 -3.87 -33.19 28.37
CA ASP A 88 -3.98 -31.73 28.25
C ASP A 88 -5.33 -31.19 28.72
N LEU A 89 -6.39 -32.00 28.62
CA LEU A 89 -7.73 -31.67 29.11
C LEU A 89 -7.79 -31.57 30.64
N GLN A 90 -6.90 -32.27 31.37
CA GLN A 90 -6.82 -32.21 32.83
C GLN A 90 -6.13 -30.93 33.35
N SER A 91 -5.35 -30.25 32.50
CA SER A 91 -4.69 -28.97 32.86
C SER A 91 -5.62 -27.75 32.77
N ILE A 92 -6.86 -27.94 32.33
CA ILE A 92 -7.83 -26.87 32.04
C ILE A 92 -9.12 -27.17 32.82
N THR A 93 -9.40 -26.36 33.84
CA THR A 93 -10.57 -26.55 34.71
C THR A 93 -11.86 -26.40 33.90
N SER A 94 -12.83 -27.27 34.14
CA SER A 94 -14.21 -27.08 33.67
C SER A 94 -14.80 -25.88 34.38
N GLU A 95 -14.82 -25.99 35.69
CA GLU A 95 -15.67 -25.20 36.56
C GLU A 95 -14.88 -24.84 37.81
N TYR A 96 -15.47 -23.97 38.62
CA TYR A 96 -15.06 -23.73 39.99
C TYR A 96 -16.24 -24.05 40.90
N SER A 97 -15.97 -24.63 42.05
CA SER A 97 -17.00 -24.98 43.02
C SER A 97 -17.18 -23.86 44.03
N LEU A 98 -18.44 -23.49 44.26
CA LEU A 98 -18.85 -22.80 45.48
C LEU A 98 -18.77 -23.79 46.64
N ILE A 99 -18.13 -23.41 47.74
CA ILE A 99 -18.02 -24.28 48.91
C ILE A 99 -19.33 -24.16 49.72
N PRO A 100 -19.91 -25.25 50.26
CA PRO A 100 -21.18 -25.19 50.98
C PRO A 100 -21.21 -24.11 52.07
N SER A 101 -22.25 -23.28 52.06
CA SER A 101 -22.42 -22.09 52.91
C SER A 101 -22.32 -22.37 54.41
N HIS A 102 -22.69 -23.58 54.85
CA HIS A 102 -22.63 -24.00 56.26
C HIS A 102 -21.22 -24.45 56.71
N SER A 103 -20.22 -24.42 55.83
CA SER A 103 -18.85 -24.81 56.15
C SER A 103 -17.91 -23.60 56.26
N PHE A 104 -16.91 -23.71 57.14
CA PHE A 104 -15.79 -22.76 57.19
C PHE A 104 -14.56 -23.36 56.52
N LYS A 105 -13.82 -22.54 55.78
CA LYS A 105 -12.54 -22.89 55.17
C LYS A 105 -11.52 -21.76 55.38
N ILE A 106 -10.24 -22.11 55.41
CA ILE A 106 -9.14 -21.16 55.48
C ILE A 106 -8.76 -20.77 54.04
N CYS A 107 -8.61 -19.48 53.79
CA CYS A 107 -8.13 -18.98 52.49
C CYS A 107 -6.63 -19.19 52.32
N ILE A 108 -6.19 -19.80 51.22
CA ILE A 108 -4.77 -20.04 50.92
C ILE A 108 -3.92 -18.77 50.76
N LEU A 109 -4.52 -17.59 50.55
CA LEU A 109 -3.79 -16.33 50.33
C LEU A 109 -3.73 -15.42 51.57
N CYS A 110 -4.84 -15.26 52.30
CA CYS A 110 -4.87 -14.42 53.51
C CYS A 110 -4.85 -15.19 54.83
N TYR A 111 -4.91 -16.53 54.78
CA TYR A 111 -4.90 -17.43 55.96
C TYR A 111 -6.04 -17.20 56.97
N LEU A 112 -7.05 -16.40 56.61
CA LEU A 112 -8.22 -16.15 57.44
C LEU A 112 -9.32 -17.20 57.19
N PRO A 113 -10.10 -17.57 58.24
CA PRO A 113 -11.30 -18.39 58.08
C PRO A 113 -12.41 -17.57 57.39
N LYS A 114 -13.12 -18.21 56.46
CA LYS A 114 -14.24 -17.65 55.70
C LYS A 114 -15.37 -18.66 55.55
N ILE A 115 -16.58 -18.14 55.40
CA ILE A 115 -17.80 -18.93 55.11
C ILE A 115 -17.68 -19.49 53.69
N GLY A 116 -18.14 -20.72 53.45
CA GLY A 116 -18.01 -21.38 52.15
C GLY A 116 -18.58 -20.60 50.97
N PHE A 117 -19.62 -19.79 51.19
CA PHE A 117 -20.19 -18.88 50.19
C PHE A 117 -19.17 -17.87 49.64
N ASP A 118 -18.27 -17.36 50.49
CA ASP A 118 -17.20 -16.44 50.10
C ASP A 118 -16.01 -17.16 49.45
N MET A 119 -16.03 -18.50 49.34
CA MET A 119 -14.90 -19.29 48.88
C MET A 119 -15.09 -19.82 47.46
N ARG A 120 -14.00 -19.86 46.71
CA ARG A 120 -13.90 -20.42 45.36
C ARG A 120 -12.77 -21.44 45.35
N ALA A 121 -13.01 -22.60 44.75
CA ALA A 121 -11.99 -23.62 44.52
C ALA A 121 -12.09 -24.12 43.08
N LEU A 122 -10.94 -24.33 42.43
CA LEU A 122 -10.86 -25.04 41.15
C LEU A 122 -10.82 -26.56 41.40
N GLU A 123 -10.80 -27.36 40.34
CA GLU A 123 -10.71 -28.84 40.41
C GLU A 123 -9.48 -29.36 41.18
N CYS A 124 -8.43 -28.56 41.32
CA CYS A 124 -7.27 -28.85 42.19
C CYS A 124 -7.56 -28.76 43.71
N GLY A 125 -8.77 -28.37 44.13
CA GLY A 125 -9.17 -28.28 45.54
C GLY A 125 -8.63 -27.07 46.32
N HIS A 126 -7.72 -26.28 45.73
CA HIS A 126 -7.14 -25.10 46.37
C HIS A 126 -8.19 -23.99 46.56
N ALA A 127 -8.59 -23.75 47.80
CA ALA A 127 -9.68 -22.84 48.16
C ALA A 127 -9.19 -21.44 48.54
N CYS A 128 -9.70 -20.42 47.85
CA CYS A 128 -9.41 -19.01 48.15
C CYS A 128 -10.71 -18.22 48.34
N CYS A 129 -10.67 -17.17 49.16
CA CYS A 129 -11.83 -16.28 49.30
C CYS A 129 -11.95 -15.34 48.09
N ALA A 130 -13.18 -14.97 47.76
CA ALA A 130 -13.57 -14.16 46.61
C ALA A 130 -12.79 -12.84 46.54
N TYR A 131 -12.58 -12.17 47.70
CA TYR A 131 -11.80 -10.94 47.78
C TYR A 131 -10.33 -11.14 47.35
N CYS A 132 -9.61 -12.09 47.97
CA CYS A 132 -8.20 -12.33 47.63
C CYS A 132 -8.03 -12.85 46.20
N TYR A 133 -9.00 -13.63 45.71
CA TYR A 133 -8.99 -14.08 44.32
C TYR A 133 -9.24 -12.90 43.35
N ALA A 134 -10.17 -12.01 43.65
CA ALA A 134 -10.40 -10.81 42.85
C ALA A 134 -9.15 -9.91 42.78
N GLU A 135 -8.44 -9.68 43.89
CA GLU A 135 -7.17 -8.94 43.88
C GLU A 135 -6.08 -9.64 43.05
N TYR A 136 -5.93 -10.97 43.19
CA TYR A 136 -5.02 -11.76 42.35
C TYR A 136 -5.33 -11.65 40.85
N LEU A 137 -6.62 -11.73 40.47
CA LEU A 137 -7.02 -11.59 39.06
C LEU A 137 -6.82 -10.15 38.53
N LYS A 138 -7.03 -9.12 39.37
CA LYS A 138 -6.69 -7.72 39.02
C LYS A 138 -5.19 -7.54 38.78
N GLU A 139 -4.36 -8.09 39.66
CA GLU A 139 -2.90 -8.04 39.51
C GLU A 139 -2.47 -8.78 38.24
N SER A 140 -3.05 -9.95 37.95
CA SER A 140 -2.74 -10.68 36.71
C SER A 140 -3.13 -9.88 35.46
N ILE A 141 -4.29 -9.22 35.45
CA ILE A 141 -4.71 -8.33 34.36
C ILE A 141 -3.75 -7.14 34.20
N SER A 142 -3.08 -6.67 35.25
CA SER A 142 -2.06 -5.62 35.12
C SER A 142 -0.82 -6.06 34.31
N LYS A 143 -0.59 -7.38 34.18
CA LYS A 143 0.53 -7.99 33.44
C LYS A 143 0.27 -8.12 31.93
N GLY A 144 -0.85 -7.59 31.43
CA GLY A 144 -1.17 -7.59 29.99
C GLY A 144 -1.69 -8.94 29.49
N VAL A 145 -1.37 -9.29 28.23
CA VAL A 145 -1.92 -10.47 27.54
C VAL A 145 -1.67 -11.79 28.28
N SER A 146 -0.60 -11.89 29.09
CA SER A 146 -0.33 -13.06 29.95
C SER A 146 -1.45 -13.36 30.96
N SER A 147 -2.36 -12.42 31.22
CA SER A 147 -3.50 -12.63 32.13
C SER A 147 -4.43 -13.77 31.69
N ILE A 148 -4.46 -14.11 30.40
CA ILE A 148 -5.34 -15.18 29.87
C ILE A 148 -4.83 -16.59 30.19
N THR A 149 -3.56 -16.72 30.56
CA THR A 149 -2.94 -17.98 31.02
C THR A 149 -2.74 -17.99 32.53
N THR A 150 -3.56 -17.23 33.28
CA THR A 150 -3.49 -17.22 34.75
C THR A 150 -3.84 -18.60 35.30
N SER A 151 -2.94 -19.19 36.08
CA SER A 151 -3.18 -20.44 36.81
C SER A 151 -3.72 -20.17 38.22
N CYS A 152 -4.08 -21.25 38.92
CA CYS A 152 -4.39 -21.24 40.35
C CYS A 152 -3.33 -20.46 41.16
N PRO A 153 -3.72 -19.66 42.18
CA PRO A 153 -2.77 -18.92 43.03
C PRO A 153 -1.85 -19.81 43.88
N MET A 154 -2.12 -21.11 43.99
CA MET A 154 -1.24 -22.03 44.70
C MET A 154 0.04 -22.27 43.89
N ASN A 155 1.20 -22.14 44.56
CA ASN A 155 2.49 -22.35 43.92
C ASN A 155 2.57 -23.72 43.23
N SER A 156 3.18 -23.76 42.04
CA SER A 156 3.34 -24.96 41.21
C SER A 156 2.04 -25.65 40.75
N CYS A 157 0.86 -25.03 40.93
CA CYS A 157 -0.39 -25.57 40.40
C CYS A 157 -0.65 -25.05 38.97
N PRO A 158 -0.64 -25.92 37.93
CA PRO A 158 -0.74 -25.49 36.53
C PRO A 158 -2.18 -25.22 36.06
N LEU A 159 -3.18 -25.51 36.89
CA LEU A 159 -4.59 -25.48 36.50
C LEU A 159 -5.04 -24.04 36.19
N LEU A 160 -5.49 -23.79 34.97
CA LEU A 160 -5.93 -22.47 34.52
C LEU A 160 -7.19 -21.99 35.27
N VAL A 161 -7.27 -20.68 35.50
CA VAL A 161 -8.47 -20.01 36.03
C VAL A 161 -9.54 -19.91 34.92
N PRO A 162 -10.81 -20.28 35.19
CA PRO A 162 -11.84 -20.27 34.18
C PRO A 162 -12.36 -18.86 33.89
N TYR A 163 -12.76 -18.61 32.64
CA TYR A 163 -13.33 -17.36 32.14
C TYR A 163 -14.50 -16.85 32.98
N GLU A 164 -15.41 -17.72 33.43
CA GLU A 164 -16.57 -17.29 34.22
C GLU A 164 -16.16 -16.81 35.62
N LEU A 165 -15.02 -17.24 36.16
CA LEU A 165 -14.52 -16.77 37.46
C LEU A 165 -13.89 -15.37 37.36
N PHE A 166 -13.30 -15.02 36.21
CA PHE A 166 -12.98 -13.63 35.88
C PHE A 166 -14.26 -12.79 35.72
N GLN A 167 -15.33 -13.35 35.12
CA GLN A 167 -16.60 -12.65 34.93
C GLN A 167 -17.35 -12.41 36.25
N GLU A 168 -17.31 -13.37 37.17
CA GLU A 168 -17.98 -13.29 38.48
C GLU A 168 -17.31 -12.28 39.42
N LEU A 169 -15.99 -12.35 39.56
CA LEU A 169 -15.26 -11.66 40.63
C LEU A 169 -14.77 -10.25 40.26
N LEU A 170 -14.81 -9.88 38.98
CA LEU A 170 -14.27 -8.60 38.51
C LEU A 170 -15.37 -7.65 38.08
N HIS A 171 -15.29 -6.41 38.57
CA HIS A 171 -16.10 -5.32 38.08
C HIS A 171 -15.93 -5.13 36.55
N GLU A 172 -17.02 -4.82 35.85
CA GLU A 172 -17.11 -4.77 34.38
C GLU A 172 -15.94 -4.06 33.70
N LYS A 173 -15.55 -2.87 34.18
CA LYS A 173 -14.41 -2.09 33.67
C LYS A 173 -13.06 -2.85 33.67
N ILE A 174 -12.84 -3.74 34.63
CA ILE A 174 -11.62 -4.56 34.74
C ILE A 174 -11.77 -5.81 33.88
N PHE A 175 -12.93 -6.45 33.93
CA PHE A 175 -13.25 -7.60 33.08
C PHE A 175 -13.21 -7.25 31.57
N ALA A 176 -13.54 -6.02 31.19
CA ALA A 176 -13.36 -5.51 29.83
C ALA A 176 -11.89 -5.54 29.36
N LYS A 177 -10.93 -5.29 30.25
CA LYS A 177 -9.49 -5.41 29.94
C LYS A 177 -9.11 -6.88 29.70
N TYR A 178 -9.60 -7.80 30.52
CA TYR A 178 -9.40 -9.24 30.31
C TYR A 178 -9.96 -9.72 28.96
N LYS A 179 -11.18 -9.30 28.61
CA LYS A 179 -11.77 -9.57 27.28
C LYS A 179 -10.91 -8.98 26.14
N LYS A 180 -10.34 -7.79 26.33
CA LYS A 180 -9.41 -7.17 25.36
C LYS A 180 -8.15 -8.02 25.18
N HIS A 181 -7.52 -8.47 26.27
CA HIS A 181 -6.32 -9.33 26.23
C HIS A 181 -6.61 -10.68 25.53
N LEU A 182 -7.79 -11.25 25.77
CA LEU A 182 -8.23 -12.48 25.10
C LEU A 182 -8.42 -12.26 23.58
N PHE A 183 -8.98 -11.12 23.18
CA PHE A 183 -9.09 -10.72 21.78
C PHE A 183 -7.72 -10.42 21.13
N GLU A 184 -6.83 -9.71 21.83
CA GLU A 184 -5.46 -9.44 21.38
C GLU A 184 -4.66 -10.73 21.16
N SER A 185 -4.85 -11.75 22.01
CA SER A 185 -4.28 -13.09 21.80
C SER A 185 -4.77 -13.74 20.50
N TYR A 186 -6.08 -13.74 20.25
CA TYR A 186 -6.68 -14.28 19.02
C TYR A 186 -6.16 -13.58 17.74
N CYS A 187 -6.01 -12.26 17.79
CA CYS A 187 -5.44 -11.53 16.66
C CYS A 187 -3.94 -11.81 16.49
N SER A 188 -3.19 -11.90 17.58
CA SER A 188 -1.73 -12.10 17.55
C SER A 188 -1.31 -13.50 17.11
N SER A 189 -2.17 -14.51 17.25
CA SER A 189 -1.92 -15.86 16.71
C SER A 189 -1.95 -15.93 15.18
N ASN A 190 -2.61 -15.00 14.50
CA ASN A 190 -2.63 -14.98 13.04
C ASN A 190 -1.47 -14.14 12.48
N THR A 191 -0.41 -14.80 12.00
CA THR A 191 0.78 -14.14 11.42
C THR A 191 0.49 -13.35 10.14
N GLN A 192 -0.62 -13.64 9.45
CA GLN A 192 -1.08 -12.89 8.28
C GLN A 192 -1.92 -11.66 8.65
N LEU A 193 -2.34 -11.52 9.92
CA LEU A 193 -3.13 -10.39 10.39
C LEU A 193 -2.22 -9.27 10.93
N LYS A 194 -2.39 -8.05 10.42
CA LYS A 194 -1.82 -6.84 11.02
C LYS A 194 -2.85 -5.71 11.04
N TRP A 195 -2.87 -4.96 12.14
CA TRP A 195 -3.69 -3.76 12.29
C TRP A 195 -3.16 -2.60 11.44
N CYS A 196 -4.06 -1.80 10.89
CA CYS A 196 -3.71 -0.57 10.20
C CYS A 196 -2.98 0.39 11.16
N PRO A 197 -1.85 1.02 10.76
CA PRO A 197 -1.09 1.93 11.61
C PRO A 197 -1.69 3.34 11.71
N ALA A 198 -2.82 3.63 11.05
CA ALA A 198 -3.52 4.90 11.19
C ALA A 198 -4.07 5.07 12.62
N PRO A 199 -3.91 6.25 13.26
CA PRO A 199 -4.59 6.55 14.52
C PRO A 199 -6.09 6.28 14.43
N ASP A 200 -6.65 5.76 15.53
CA ASP A 200 -8.07 5.44 15.71
C ASP A 200 -8.69 4.48 14.66
N CYS A 201 -7.86 3.79 13.85
CA CYS A 201 -8.34 2.90 12.80
C CYS A 201 -8.61 1.47 13.31
N ILE A 202 -9.89 1.09 13.34
CA ILE A 202 -10.38 -0.22 13.80
C ILE A 202 -10.27 -1.36 12.76
N TYR A 203 -9.45 -1.22 11.72
CA TYR A 203 -9.34 -2.20 10.64
C TYR A 203 -8.05 -3.03 10.73
N GLY A 204 -8.23 -4.34 10.79
CA GLY A 204 -7.20 -5.35 10.56
C GLY A 204 -7.11 -5.74 9.09
N VAL A 205 -5.94 -6.23 8.69
CA VAL A 205 -5.66 -6.67 7.32
C VAL A 205 -5.08 -8.07 7.37
N ILE A 206 -5.75 -9.04 6.73
CA ILE A 206 -5.23 -10.39 6.51
C ILE A 206 -4.55 -10.38 5.13
N ASN A 207 -3.25 -10.67 5.08
CA ASN A 207 -2.46 -10.57 3.86
C ASN A 207 -2.04 -11.95 3.32
N TYR A 208 -2.37 -12.18 2.05
CA TYR A 208 -2.14 -13.39 1.26
C TYR A 208 -1.02 -13.24 0.20
N ASN A 209 -0.23 -12.14 0.24
CA ASN A 209 0.99 -11.81 -0.55
C ASN A 209 0.90 -10.50 -1.37
N ASP A 210 0.41 -9.41 -0.76
CA ASP A 210 0.60 -8.03 -1.24
C ASP A 210 1.65 -7.29 -0.38
N LYS A 211 2.31 -6.28 -0.95
CA LYS A 211 3.35 -5.50 -0.26
C LYS A 211 2.81 -4.22 0.39
N ASP A 212 2.01 -3.47 -0.38
CA ASP A 212 1.43 -2.19 0.03
C ASP A 212 -0.09 -2.35 0.14
N ILE A 213 -0.63 -1.97 1.30
CA ILE A 213 -2.02 -2.17 1.65
C ILE A 213 -2.73 -0.82 1.67
N CYS A 214 -3.74 -0.66 0.81
CA CYS A 214 -4.70 0.44 0.96
C CYS A 214 -5.83 0.01 1.89
N CYS A 215 -5.96 0.68 3.04
CA CYS A 215 -6.97 0.44 4.06
C CYS A 215 -8.30 1.17 3.75
N LYS A 216 -9.42 0.70 4.34
CA LYS A 216 -10.74 1.37 4.27
C LYS A 216 -10.73 2.81 4.83
N CYS A 217 -9.78 3.17 5.69
CA CYS A 217 -9.58 4.55 6.16
C CYS A 217 -8.83 5.46 5.16
N GLY A 218 -8.40 4.94 4.01
CA GLY A 218 -7.63 5.67 3.00
C GLY A 218 -6.11 5.64 3.20
N LEU A 219 -5.59 5.19 4.35
CA LEU A 219 -4.13 5.06 4.54
C LEU A 219 -3.58 3.90 3.68
N THR A 220 -2.55 4.21 2.89
CA THR A 220 -1.75 3.21 2.16
C THR A 220 -0.39 3.01 2.83
N TRP A 221 -0.16 1.80 3.35
CA TRP A 221 0.97 1.46 4.22
C TRP A 221 1.60 0.11 3.83
N CYS A 222 2.91 -0.05 4.04
CA CYS A 222 3.61 -1.29 3.71
C CYS A 222 3.35 -2.36 4.79
N PHE A 223 2.83 -3.52 4.39
CA PHE A 223 2.50 -4.61 5.32
C PHE A 223 3.71 -5.07 6.14
N ASN A 224 4.91 -5.03 5.57
CA ASN A 224 6.11 -5.56 6.22
C ASN A 224 6.66 -4.63 7.30
N CYS A 225 6.97 -3.38 6.93
CA CYS A 225 7.64 -2.42 7.82
C CYS A 225 6.69 -1.49 8.60
N LYS A 226 5.38 -1.50 8.28
CA LYS A 226 4.35 -0.57 8.79
C LYS A 226 4.55 0.92 8.48
N ALA A 227 5.58 1.28 7.71
CA ALA A 227 5.72 2.63 7.19
C ALA A 227 4.65 2.93 6.12
N GLU A 228 4.64 4.17 5.62
CA GLU A 228 3.89 4.51 4.42
C GLU A 228 4.23 3.55 3.27
N GLY A 229 3.24 3.19 2.44
CA GLY A 229 3.45 2.33 1.28
C GLY A 229 4.51 2.93 0.36
N HIS A 230 5.48 2.11 -0.04
CA HIS A 230 6.74 2.59 -0.58
C HIS A 230 7.20 1.84 -1.85
N ARG A 231 6.31 1.10 -2.51
CA ARG A 231 6.62 0.50 -3.83
C ARG A 231 7.02 1.59 -4.84
N PRO A 232 8.01 1.34 -5.72
CA PRO A 232 8.69 0.06 -5.96
C PRO A 232 9.86 -0.24 -5.00
N LEU A 233 10.26 0.70 -4.15
CA LEU A 233 11.38 0.54 -3.22
C LEU A 233 11.10 -0.59 -2.22
N ASP A 234 12.13 -1.36 -1.86
CA ASP A 234 12.03 -2.36 -0.79
C ASP A 234 12.25 -1.75 0.60
N CYS A 235 11.90 -2.50 1.65
CA CYS A 235 11.96 -2.02 3.03
C CYS A 235 13.40 -1.76 3.53
N GLU A 236 14.41 -2.46 3.01
CA GLU A 236 15.81 -2.28 3.39
C GLU A 236 16.38 -1.03 2.71
N SER A 237 16.14 -0.84 1.42
CA SER A 237 16.50 0.37 0.68
C SER A 237 15.81 1.61 1.24
N LEU A 238 14.54 1.53 1.66
CA LEU A 238 13.88 2.61 2.39
C LEU A 238 14.61 2.96 3.69
N LYS A 239 14.98 1.96 4.49
CA LYS A 239 15.73 2.15 5.75
C LYS A 239 17.11 2.78 5.50
N ARG A 240 17.81 2.35 4.42
CA ARG A 240 19.08 2.94 3.97
C ARG A 240 18.92 4.39 3.50
N TRP A 241 17.84 4.70 2.79
CA TRP A 241 17.50 6.05 2.35
C TRP A 241 17.21 6.99 3.52
N HIS A 242 16.33 6.59 4.45
CA HIS A 242 16.02 7.39 5.65
C HIS A 242 17.25 7.66 6.52
N LYS A 243 18.18 6.69 6.63
CA LYS A 243 19.45 6.91 7.35
C LYS A 243 20.33 7.99 6.69
N LYS A 244 20.26 8.16 5.36
CA LYS A 244 20.94 9.26 4.65
C LYS A 244 20.25 10.60 4.85
N LEU A 245 18.91 10.63 4.81
CA LEU A 245 18.12 11.85 5.08
C LEU A 245 18.38 12.42 6.49
N LEU A 246 18.41 11.55 7.50
CA LEU A 246 18.69 11.94 8.90
C LEU A 246 20.13 12.43 9.16
N GLY A 247 21.00 12.43 8.14
CA GLY A 247 22.34 13.02 8.18
C GLY A 247 22.47 14.32 7.38
N GLY A 248 21.37 14.87 6.85
CA GLY A 248 21.31 16.18 6.17
C GLY A 248 20.94 17.33 7.09
N ASN A 249 21.16 18.57 6.64
CA ASN A 249 20.93 19.80 7.42
C ASN A 249 19.60 20.47 7.06
N GLU A 250 19.05 21.29 7.96
CA GLU A 250 17.74 21.96 7.78
C GLU A 250 17.70 22.94 6.59
N GLU A 251 18.86 23.41 6.10
CA GLU A 251 18.96 24.31 4.94
C GLU A 251 18.35 23.70 3.65
N ASP A 252 18.36 22.37 3.53
CA ASP A 252 17.85 21.63 2.37
C ASP A 252 16.34 21.85 2.14
N TRP A 253 15.57 22.14 3.19
CA TRP A 253 14.11 22.35 3.11
C TRP A 253 13.73 23.66 2.41
N ILE A 254 14.54 24.71 2.56
CA ILE A 254 14.31 26.02 1.93
C ILE A 254 14.59 25.94 0.42
N LEU A 255 15.64 25.19 0.04
CA LEU A 255 16.04 24.98 -1.36
C LEU A 255 15.04 24.11 -2.15
N ALA A 256 14.41 23.14 -1.49
CA ALA A 256 13.45 22.23 -2.14
C ALA A 256 12.15 22.92 -2.58
N ASN A 257 11.71 23.95 -1.86
CA ASN A 257 10.40 24.59 -2.05
C ASN A 257 10.43 25.89 -2.87
N THR A 258 11.61 26.48 -3.08
CA THR A 258 11.79 27.73 -3.84
C THR A 258 12.95 27.63 -4.83
N LYS A 259 12.71 27.93 -6.10
CA LYS A 259 13.74 27.98 -7.16
C LYS A 259 13.64 29.31 -7.92
N LYS A 260 14.71 29.74 -8.57
CA LYS A 260 14.71 30.94 -9.43
C LYS A 260 14.37 30.55 -10.87
N CYS A 261 13.55 31.36 -11.56
CA CYS A 261 13.28 31.16 -12.98
C CYS A 261 14.59 31.10 -13.79
N PRO A 262 14.80 30.11 -14.67
CA PRO A 262 16.02 30.04 -15.47
C PRO A 262 16.23 31.25 -16.38
N LYS A 263 15.15 31.85 -16.90
CA LYS A 263 15.19 33.03 -17.79
C LYS A 263 15.30 34.36 -17.03
N CYS A 264 14.31 34.72 -16.21
CA CYS A 264 14.24 36.04 -15.57
C CYS A 264 14.83 36.12 -14.15
N LYS A 265 15.31 34.99 -13.59
CA LYS A 265 15.88 34.84 -12.24
C LYS A 265 14.97 35.23 -11.07
N ALA A 266 13.71 35.61 -11.31
CA ALA A 266 12.72 35.86 -10.27
C ALA A 266 12.48 34.60 -9.42
N PRO A 267 12.30 34.72 -8.09
CA PRO A 267 11.99 33.58 -7.23
C PRO A 267 10.58 33.04 -7.55
N ILE A 268 10.48 31.73 -7.63
CA ILE A 268 9.24 30.96 -7.84
C ILE A 268 9.12 29.98 -6.67
N GLN A 269 7.98 30.01 -5.98
CA GLN A 269 7.58 28.99 -5.03
C GLN A 269 6.74 27.94 -5.77
N LYS A 270 6.96 26.65 -5.52
CA LYS A 270 6.11 25.59 -6.08
C LYS A 270 4.72 25.64 -5.44
N ASN A 271 3.72 26.01 -6.22
CA ASN A 271 2.34 26.22 -5.78
C ASN A 271 1.35 25.16 -6.31
N GLN A 272 1.81 24.23 -7.16
CA GLN A 272 1.01 23.20 -7.82
C GLN A 272 1.80 21.88 -7.97
N GLY A 273 1.10 20.80 -8.32
CA GLY A 273 1.65 19.44 -8.39
C GLY A 273 2.42 19.08 -9.67
N CYS A 274 2.21 19.78 -10.79
CA CYS A 274 2.90 19.47 -12.04
C CYS A 274 4.40 19.85 -12.01
N MET A 275 5.23 19.15 -12.80
CA MET A 275 6.64 19.53 -13.00
C MET A 275 6.83 20.55 -14.13
N HIS A 276 5.83 20.71 -15.00
CA HIS A 276 5.73 21.81 -15.95
C HIS A 276 5.46 23.11 -15.18
N MET A 277 6.32 24.12 -15.35
CA MET A 277 6.18 25.42 -14.69
C MET A 277 6.24 26.57 -15.69
N THR A 278 5.16 27.33 -15.79
CA THR A 278 5.09 28.59 -16.56
C THR A 278 5.39 29.78 -15.63
N CYS A 279 6.50 30.47 -15.87
CA CYS A 279 6.84 31.69 -15.12
C CYS A 279 5.97 32.88 -15.54
N LYS A 280 5.80 33.89 -14.67
CA LYS A 280 5.21 35.20 -15.02
C LYS A 280 5.86 35.91 -16.21
N CYS A 281 7.11 35.56 -16.57
CA CYS A 281 7.77 36.03 -17.80
C CYS A 281 7.44 35.18 -19.05
N LEU A 282 6.37 34.38 -18.99
CA LEU A 282 5.88 33.46 -20.03
C LEU A 282 6.92 32.44 -20.51
N HIS A 283 7.85 32.05 -19.63
CA HIS A 283 8.81 30.99 -19.93
C HIS A 283 8.42 29.70 -19.22
N GLU A 284 8.29 28.65 -20.02
CA GLU A 284 7.95 27.29 -19.61
C GLU A 284 9.23 26.47 -19.41
N PHE A 285 9.35 25.85 -18.23
CA PHE A 285 10.54 25.10 -17.85
C PHE A 285 10.19 23.93 -16.93
N CYS A 286 11.08 22.94 -16.83
CA CYS A 286 10.94 21.81 -15.92
C CYS A 286 11.42 22.18 -14.51
N TRP A 287 10.60 21.95 -13.49
CA TRP A 287 10.96 22.22 -12.08
C TRP A 287 12.19 21.43 -11.60
N LEU A 288 12.43 20.24 -12.15
CA LEU A 288 13.54 19.37 -11.72
C LEU A 288 14.89 19.94 -12.20
N CYS A 289 15.11 20.01 -13.52
CA CYS A 289 16.39 20.39 -14.12
C CYS A 289 16.55 21.89 -14.44
N LEU A 290 15.47 22.69 -14.38
CA LEU A 290 15.41 24.08 -14.84
C LEU A 290 15.70 24.27 -16.35
N GLY A 291 15.71 23.19 -17.13
CA GLY A 291 15.78 23.21 -18.59
C GLY A 291 14.45 23.62 -19.24
N ASN A 292 14.51 24.00 -20.51
CA ASN A 292 13.36 24.47 -21.29
C ASN A 292 12.32 23.35 -21.46
N TRP A 293 11.02 23.67 -21.31
CA TRP A 293 9.98 22.65 -21.42
C TRP A 293 9.84 22.10 -22.85
N SER A 294 10.13 22.90 -23.88
CA SER A 294 10.10 22.42 -25.28
C SER A 294 11.16 21.36 -25.59
N GLU A 295 12.23 21.30 -24.81
CA GLU A 295 13.28 20.27 -24.89
C GLU A 295 12.89 18.99 -24.14
N HIS A 296 11.73 18.99 -23.47
CA HIS A 296 11.12 17.81 -22.86
C HIS A 296 10.08 17.23 -23.85
N SER A 297 10.58 16.64 -24.94
CA SER A 297 9.79 15.89 -25.93
C SER A 297 10.36 14.49 -26.15
N SER A 298 9.56 13.59 -26.74
CA SER A 298 10.00 12.25 -27.15
C SER A 298 11.10 12.32 -28.24
N GLU A 299 10.98 13.27 -29.17
CA GLU A 299 11.87 13.47 -30.32
C GLU A 299 13.28 13.96 -29.94
N THR A 300 13.44 14.55 -28.75
CA THR A 300 14.71 15.14 -28.27
C THR A 300 15.43 14.27 -27.23
N GLY A 301 14.81 13.17 -26.80
CA GLY A 301 15.23 12.37 -25.65
C GLY A 301 15.10 13.11 -24.31
N GLY A 302 14.25 14.14 -24.25
CA GLY A 302 14.27 15.17 -23.20
C GLY A 302 14.06 14.65 -21.78
N TYR A 303 12.98 13.91 -21.54
CA TYR A 303 12.67 13.35 -20.21
C TYR A 303 13.73 12.33 -19.75
N PHE A 304 14.26 11.54 -20.67
CA PHE A 304 15.33 10.58 -20.40
C PHE A 304 16.61 11.29 -19.93
N LYS A 305 17.03 12.34 -20.65
CA LYS A 305 18.16 13.20 -20.24
C LYS A 305 17.91 13.94 -18.92
N CYS A 306 16.67 14.33 -18.64
CA CYS A 306 16.31 15.04 -17.41
C CYS A 306 16.48 14.20 -16.14
N ASN A 307 16.23 12.88 -16.22
CA ASN A 307 16.28 11.99 -15.05
C ASN A 307 17.64 11.33 -14.85
N LYS A 308 18.39 11.14 -15.94
CA LYS A 308 19.75 10.59 -15.95
C LYS A 308 20.72 11.42 -15.10
N PHE A 309 21.57 10.75 -14.31
CA PHE A 309 22.70 11.39 -13.63
C PHE A 309 23.97 11.27 -14.46
N GLU A 310 24.53 12.39 -14.91
CA GLU A 310 25.82 12.41 -15.62
C GLU A 310 26.94 12.96 -14.73
N SER A 311 27.91 12.10 -14.40
CA SER A 311 29.13 12.52 -13.70
C SER A 311 30.10 13.16 -14.67
N GLN A 312 30.64 14.34 -14.33
CA GLN A 312 31.78 14.94 -15.05
C GLN A 312 33.04 14.07 -14.89
N GLN A 313 33.26 13.17 -15.85
CA GLN A 313 34.51 12.40 -15.93
C GLN A 313 35.63 13.30 -16.47
N SER A 314 36.37 13.94 -15.56
CA SER A 314 37.70 14.46 -15.89
C SER A 314 38.69 13.29 -15.85
N SER A 315 39.14 12.86 -17.03
CA SER A 315 40.11 11.77 -17.22
C SER A 315 41.53 12.22 -16.86
N GLY A 316 41.76 12.45 -15.56
CA GLY A 316 43.06 12.82 -14.99
C GLY A 316 43.59 11.77 -14.01
N ILE A 317 44.92 11.61 -13.96
CA ILE A 317 45.60 10.81 -12.93
C ILE A 317 45.69 11.67 -11.66
N TYR A 318 44.73 11.49 -10.74
CA TYR A 318 44.67 12.24 -9.48
C TYR A 318 45.47 11.56 -8.35
N LEU A 319 46.01 12.36 -7.43
CA LEU A 319 46.56 11.86 -6.17
C LEU A 319 45.44 11.23 -5.33
N GLN A 320 45.78 10.23 -4.50
CA GLN A 320 44.79 9.37 -3.86
C GLN A 320 43.83 10.13 -2.90
N GLU A 321 44.29 11.21 -2.27
CA GLU A 321 43.45 12.10 -1.46
C GLU A 321 42.50 12.97 -2.30
N GLU A 322 42.95 13.44 -3.47
CA GLU A 322 42.12 14.22 -4.40
C GLU A 322 41.08 13.34 -5.07
N ALA A 323 41.44 12.10 -5.44
CA ALA A 323 40.50 11.09 -5.91
C ALA A 323 39.44 10.75 -4.85
N ASN A 324 39.80 10.74 -3.56
CA ASN A 324 38.85 10.54 -2.46
C ASN A 324 37.93 11.75 -2.27
N LYS A 325 38.46 12.99 -2.35
CA LYS A 325 37.66 14.23 -2.32
C LYS A 325 36.71 14.33 -3.52
N ALA A 326 37.18 13.99 -4.72
CA ALA A 326 36.37 13.95 -5.94
C ALA A 326 35.25 12.91 -5.84
N LYS A 327 35.55 11.68 -5.38
CA LYS A 327 34.52 10.66 -5.10
C LYS A 327 33.53 11.10 -4.03
N ALA A 328 33.97 11.77 -2.97
CA ALA A 328 33.07 12.31 -1.95
C ALA A 328 32.14 13.38 -2.54
N SER A 329 32.67 14.32 -3.32
CA SER A 329 31.89 15.35 -4.03
C SER A 329 30.90 14.74 -5.02
N GLN A 330 31.34 13.77 -5.83
CA GLN A 330 30.48 13.02 -6.78
C GLN A 330 29.37 12.24 -6.05
N ASN A 331 29.65 11.65 -4.90
CA ASN A 331 28.64 10.95 -4.07
C ASN A 331 27.61 11.91 -3.47
N ILE A 332 28.02 13.13 -3.11
CA ILE A 332 27.12 14.20 -2.65
C ILE A 332 26.25 14.69 -3.82
N GLN A 333 26.83 14.98 -4.98
CA GLN A 333 26.10 15.38 -6.19
C GLN A 333 25.11 14.31 -6.65
N LYS A 334 25.50 13.02 -6.63
CA LYS A 334 24.56 11.91 -6.89
C LYS A 334 23.42 11.94 -5.87
N PHE A 335 23.71 12.06 -4.58
CA PHE A 335 22.67 12.08 -3.55
C PHE A 335 21.70 13.24 -3.74
N ASP A 336 22.19 14.45 -3.95
CA ASP A 336 21.38 15.66 -4.21
C ASP A 336 20.46 15.49 -5.44
N HIS A 337 20.99 14.97 -6.56
CA HIS A 337 20.22 14.70 -7.78
C HIS A 337 19.00 13.81 -7.55
N TYR A 338 19.17 12.69 -6.83
CA TYR A 338 18.07 11.78 -6.51
C TYR A 338 17.18 12.31 -5.38
N PHE A 339 17.75 13.03 -4.40
CA PHE A 339 17.01 13.63 -3.29
C PHE A 339 16.04 14.73 -3.75
N GLN A 340 16.50 15.67 -4.59
CA GLN A 340 15.64 16.73 -5.12
C GLN A 340 14.45 16.18 -5.90
N ARG A 341 14.64 15.09 -6.67
CA ARG A 341 13.57 14.45 -7.43
C ARG A 341 12.61 13.64 -6.55
N TYR A 342 13.15 12.90 -5.56
CA TYR A 342 12.36 12.28 -4.49
C TYR A 342 11.45 13.34 -3.82
N ALA A 343 12.03 14.42 -3.30
CA ALA A 343 11.32 15.48 -2.60
C ALA A 343 10.30 16.19 -3.51
N ALA A 344 10.65 16.50 -4.76
CA ALA A 344 9.75 17.14 -5.70
C ALA A 344 8.48 16.30 -5.96
N HIS A 345 8.61 14.99 -6.15
CA HIS A 345 7.47 14.07 -6.34
C HIS A 345 6.68 13.82 -5.06
N ARG A 346 7.33 13.81 -3.90
CA ARG A 346 6.65 13.77 -2.58
C ARG A 346 5.74 14.99 -2.40
N ASN A 347 6.24 16.20 -2.66
CA ASN A 347 5.43 17.42 -2.59
C ASN A 347 4.31 17.40 -3.65
N SER A 348 4.59 16.92 -4.88
CA SER A 348 3.56 16.74 -5.91
C SER A 348 2.47 15.74 -5.53
N HIS A 349 2.81 14.67 -4.82
CA HIS A 349 1.83 13.71 -4.28
C HIS A 349 0.90 14.37 -3.26
N GLU A 350 1.43 15.20 -2.34
CA GLU A 350 0.62 15.94 -1.37
C GLU A 350 -0.35 16.91 -2.05
N PHE A 351 0.11 17.67 -3.05
CA PHE A 351 -0.78 18.51 -3.87
C PHE A 351 -1.87 17.69 -4.59
N ALA A 352 -1.54 16.51 -5.13
CA ALA A 352 -2.50 15.63 -5.79
C ALA A 352 -3.55 15.05 -4.79
N VAL A 353 -3.16 14.76 -3.55
CA VAL A 353 -4.08 14.32 -2.49
C VAL A 353 -5.06 15.44 -2.12
N GLU A 354 -4.62 16.69 -2.02
CA GLU A 354 -5.50 17.83 -1.79
C GLU A 354 -6.41 18.13 -3.01
N LYS A 355 -5.88 17.99 -4.23
CA LYS A 355 -6.65 18.07 -5.49
C LYS A 355 -7.78 17.03 -5.51
N LEU A 356 -7.49 15.78 -5.12
CA LEU A 356 -8.50 14.71 -5.02
C LEU A 356 -9.63 15.06 -4.03
N LYS A 357 -9.29 15.59 -2.84
CA LYS A 357 -10.29 16.04 -1.85
C LYS A 357 -11.18 17.14 -2.41
N LYS A 358 -10.59 18.16 -3.05
CA LYS A 358 -11.30 19.28 -3.66
C LYS A 358 -12.23 18.83 -4.79
N ILE A 359 -11.75 17.94 -5.68
CA ILE A 359 -12.55 17.41 -6.79
C ILE A 359 -13.71 16.56 -6.27
N LYS A 360 -13.51 15.67 -5.29
CA LYS A 360 -14.61 14.89 -4.67
C LYS A 360 -15.67 15.80 -4.02
N ALA A 361 -15.25 16.86 -3.33
CA ALA A 361 -16.17 17.84 -2.76
C ALA A 361 -16.93 18.63 -3.86
N LYS A 362 -16.24 19.06 -4.93
CA LYS A 362 -16.84 19.78 -6.05
C LYS A 362 -17.87 18.93 -6.79
N ILE A 363 -17.52 17.69 -7.15
CA ILE A 363 -18.44 16.72 -7.78
C ILE A 363 -19.68 16.50 -6.90
N SER A 364 -19.50 16.42 -5.58
CA SER A 364 -20.63 16.30 -4.64
C SER A 364 -21.55 17.53 -4.66
N SER A 365 -20.99 18.74 -4.82
CA SER A 365 -21.77 20.00 -4.88
C SER A 365 -22.54 20.20 -6.20
N ILE A 366 -22.04 19.68 -7.33
CA ILE A 366 -22.67 19.80 -8.65
C ILE A 366 -23.51 18.57 -9.04
N LYS A 367 -23.68 17.62 -8.13
CA LYS A 367 -24.18 16.26 -8.39
C LYS A 367 -25.56 16.23 -9.08
N GLU A 368 -26.48 17.09 -8.68
CA GLU A 368 -27.84 17.11 -9.24
C GLU A 368 -27.84 17.75 -10.65
N MET A 369 -27.18 18.89 -10.86
CA MET A 369 -26.99 19.48 -12.19
C MET A 369 -26.27 18.53 -13.16
N ALA A 370 -25.28 17.79 -12.65
CA ALA A 370 -24.58 16.75 -13.41
C ALA A 370 -25.50 15.60 -13.81
N ARG A 371 -26.38 15.14 -12.89
CA ARG A 371 -27.40 14.12 -13.17
C ARG A 371 -28.40 14.60 -14.24
N GLU A 372 -28.92 15.82 -14.11
CA GLU A 372 -29.85 16.42 -15.08
C GLU A 372 -29.21 16.57 -16.48
N SER A 373 -27.90 16.85 -16.54
CA SER A 373 -27.13 17.00 -17.78
C SER A 373 -26.60 15.67 -18.35
N GLY A 374 -26.82 14.53 -17.66
CA GLY A 374 -26.26 13.23 -18.05
C GLY A 374 -24.74 13.11 -17.91
N PHE A 375 -24.10 13.96 -17.09
CA PHE A 375 -22.65 13.97 -16.88
C PHE A 375 -22.25 13.10 -15.68
N ASN A 376 -21.35 12.14 -15.89
CA ASN A 376 -20.70 11.37 -14.82
C ASN A 376 -19.20 11.67 -14.74
N PHE A 377 -18.73 12.13 -13.58
CA PHE A 377 -17.34 12.49 -13.29
C PHE A 377 -16.52 11.40 -12.58
N ASP A 378 -17.02 10.17 -12.43
CA ASP A 378 -16.30 9.05 -11.79
C ASP A 378 -14.91 8.82 -12.43
N PHE A 379 -14.82 8.89 -13.76
CA PHE A 379 -13.56 8.77 -14.51
C PHE A 379 -12.49 9.80 -14.09
N LEU A 380 -12.91 10.99 -13.65
CA LEU A 380 -12.00 12.05 -13.20
C LEU A 380 -11.49 11.74 -11.79
N VAL A 381 -12.33 11.17 -10.93
CA VAL A 381 -11.91 10.69 -9.61
C VAL A 381 -10.86 9.58 -9.76
N GLU A 382 -11.11 8.60 -10.64
CA GLU A 382 -10.19 7.52 -10.96
C GLU A 382 -8.86 8.04 -11.55
N ALA A 383 -8.92 9.01 -12.47
CA ALA A 383 -7.75 9.65 -13.07
C ALA A 383 -6.89 10.37 -12.01
N VAL A 384 -7.49 11.11 -11.08
CA VAL A 384 -6.75 11.80 -10.01
C VAL A 384 -6.21 10.81 -8.97
N GLU A 385 -6.91 9.72 -8.66
CA GLU A 385 -6.38 8.63 -7.83
C GLU A 385 -5.18 7.92 -8.50
N LEU A 386 -5.22 7.77 -9.83
CA LEU A 386 -4.08 7.32 -10.63
C LEU A 386 -2.91 8.30 -10.58
N VAL A 387 -3.15 9.62 -10.60
CA VAL A 387 -2.09 10.62 -10.40
C VAL A 387 -1.47 10.50 -9.01
N VAL A 388 -2.31 10.46 -7.96
CA VAL A 388 -1.89 10.34 -6.55
C VAL A 388 -0.97 9.13 -6.33
N ARG A 389 -1.35 7.94 -6.82
CA ARG A 389 -0.55 6.71 -6.65
C ARG A 389 0.73 6.71 -7.51
N SER A 390 0.69 7.34 -8.69
CA SER A 390 1.83 7.40 -9.61
C SER A 390 2.92 8.35 -9.10
N ARG A 391 2.57 9.56 -8.66
CA ARG A 391 3.50 10.50 -8.01
C ARG A 391 4.22 9.89 -6.81
N LYS A 392 3.47 9.14 -5.98
CA LYS A 392 4.01 8.44 -4.81
C LYS A 392 5.06 7.40 -5.19
N SER A 393 4.75 6.55 -6.16
CA SER A 393 5.66 5.47 -6.58
C SER A 393 6.87 6.01 -7.35
N LEU A 394 6.70 7.10 -8.12
CA LEU A 394 7.82 7.84 -8.71
C LEU A 394 8.73 8.46 -7.66
N GLY A 395 8.17 9.04 -6.59
CA GLY A 395 8.95 9.47 -5.44
C GLY A 395 9.87 8.36 -4.94
N TYR A 396 9.32 7.18 -4.65
CA TYR A 396 10.09 6.02 -4.18
C TYR A 396 10.96 5.33 -5.24
N SER A 397 10.79 5.60 -6.54
CA SER A 397 11.66 5.05 -7.58
C SER A 397 13.03 5.78 -7.63
N TYR A 398 13.11 7.07 -7.26
CA TYR A 398 14.40 7.77 -7.20
C TYR A 398 15.41 7.17 -6.19
N PRO A 399 15.05 6.87 -4.93
CA PRO A 399 15.92 6.11 -4.04
C PRO A 399 16.33 4.74 -4.58
N LEU A 400 15.47 4.07 -5.35
CA LEU A 400 15.81 2.80 -5.99
C LEU A 400 16.93 3.01 -7.03
N GLY A 401 16.76 3.99 -7.93
CA GLY A 401 17.76 4.37 -8.92
C GLY A 401 19.10 4.81 -8.30
N TYR A 402 19.07 5.49 -7.15
CA TYR A 402 20.29 5.84 -6.41
C TYR A 402 21.11 4.61 -5.99
N PHE A 403 20.45 3.51 -5.63
CA PHE A 403 21.05 2.24 -5.21
C PHE A 403 21.23 1.22 -6.37
N LEU A 404 20.94 1.58 -7.63
CA LEU A 404 21.29 0.74 -8.78
C LEU A 404 22.77 0.93 -9.15
N ASP A 405 23.53 -0.17 -9.09
CA ASP A 405 24.95 -0.21 -9.44
C ASP A 405 25.23 -0.64 -10.90
N SER A 406 24.27 -1.29 -11.57
CA SER A 406 24.41 -1.75 -12.96
C SER A 406 23.99 -0.66 -13.94
N GLU A 407 24.91 -0.19 -14.78
CA GLU A 407 24.65 0.84 -15.79
C GLU A 407 23.54 0.44 -16.78
N ALA A 408 23.54 -0.82 -17.24
CA ALA A 408 22.51 -1.33 -18.15
C ALA A 408 21.11 -1.28 -17.52
N LYS A 409 21.00 -1.67 -16.23
CA LYS A 409 19.76 -1.62 -15.47
C LYS A 409 19.33 -0.19 -15.18
N LEU A 410 20.30 0.69 -14.89
CA LEU A 410 20.05 2.11 -14.64
C LEU A 410 19.51 2.83 -15.88
N ARG A 411 20.10 2.62 -17.07
CA ARG A 411 19.59 3.20 -18.33
C ARG A 411 18.16 2.75 -18.64
N PHE A 412 17.86 1.45 -18.49
CA PHE A 412 16.50 0.95 -18.71
C PHE A 412 15.51 1.47 -17.65
N PHE A 413 15.92 1.57 -16.38
CA PHE A 413 15.16 2.20 -15.31
C PHE A 413 14.84 3.67 -15.62
N GLU A 414 15.83 4.47 -16.03
CA GLU A 414 15.69 5.89 -16.36
C GLU A 414 14.74 6.09 -17.55
N PHE A 415 14.78 5.19 -18.55
CA PHE A 415 13.87 5.20 -19.68
C PHE A 415 12.41 4.96 -19.26
N ILE A 416 12.11 3.87 -18.56
CA ILE A 416 10.72 3.57 -18.17
C ILE A 416 10.19 4.59 -17.14
N GLN A 417 11.05 5.13 -16.26
CA GLN A 417 10.71 6.21 -15.34
C GLN A 417 10.31 7.49 -16.11
N ALA A 418 11.06 7.84 -17.15
CA ALA A 418 10.77 8.99 -18.02
C ALA A 418 9.46 8.82 -18.83
N GLU A 419 9.18 7.61 -19.35
CA GLU A 419 7.90 7.30 -20.01
C GLU A 419 6.70 7.55 -19.07
N LEU A 420 6.80 7.09 -17.82
CA LEU A 420 5.77 7.29 -16.80
C LEU A 420 5.61 8.76 -16.41
N GLU A 421 6.70 9.48 -16.17
CA GLU A 421 6.63 10.90 -15.80
C GLU A 421 5.98 11.75 -16.90
N HIS A 422 6.37 11.55 -18.16
CA HIS A 422 5.80 12.30 -19.27
C HIS A 422 4.30 12.09 -19.44
N SER A 423 3.84 10.82 -19.39
CA SER A 423 2.40 10.53 -19.51
C SER A 423 1.63 11.01 -18.28
N LEU A 424 2.25 10.96 -17.09
CA LEU A 424 1.65 11.41 -15.84
C LEU A 424 1.49 12.93 -15.77
N ASP A 425 2.48 13.72 -16.19
CA ASP A 425 2.36 15.19 -16.21
C ASP A 425 1.22 15.64 -17.14
N LYS A 426 1.08 15.02 -18.32
CA LYS A 426 -0.05 15.23 -19.25
C LYS A 426 -1.40 14.89 -18.62
N LEU A 427 -1.49 13.83 -17.82
CA LEU A 427 -2.71 13.45 -17.12
C LEU A 427 -3.02 14.43 -15.97
N ASP A 428 -2.01 14.82 -15.18
CA ASP A 428 -2.16 15.74 -14.06
C ASP A 428 -2.71 17.10 -14.56
N GLU A 429 -2.09 17.67 -15.61
CA GLU A 429 -2.57 18.89 -16.28
C GLU A 429 -4.01 18.74 -16.79
N LYS A 430 -4.34 17.63 -17.46
CA LYS A 430 -5.70 17.37 -17.96
C LYS A 430 -6.74 17.36 -16.82
N THR A 431 -6.36 16.88 -15.63
CA THR A 431 -7.26 16.82 -14.46
C THR A 431 -7.40 18.15 -13.69
N ASP A 432 -6.76 19.25 -14.13
CA ASP A 432 -6.99 20.60 -13.60
C ASP A 432 -8.18 21.34 -14.25
N ALA A 433 -8.97 20.66 -15.10
CA ALA A 433 -10.11 21.25 -15.79
C ALA A 433 -11.21 21.81 -14.86
N GLU A 434 -11.69 23.02 -15.16
CA GLU A 434 -12.77 23.68 -14.41
C GLU A 434 -14.14 23.03 -14.67
N LEU A 435 -14.68 22.32 -13.68
CA LEU A 435 -15.91 21.54 -13.85
C LEU A 435 -17.15 22.38 -14.15
N ASP A 436 -17.20 23.63 -13.67
CA ASP A 436 -18.34 24.53 -13.91
C ASP A 436 -18.44 24.96 -15.39
N ALA A 437 -17.33 24.93 -16.14
CA ALA A 437 -17.29 25.33 -17.54
C ALA A 437 -18.10 24.40 -18.48
N PHE A 438 -18.43 23.19 -18.04
CA PHE A 438 -19.29 22.26 -18.77
C PHE A 438 -20.79 22.64 -18.71
N PHE A 439 -21.19 23.51 -17.78
CA PHE A 439 -22.58 23.92 -17.55
C PHE A 439 -22.89 25.35 -18.03
N ASP A 440 -22.09 25.90 -18.96
CA ASP A 440 -22.27 27.26 -19.47
C ASP A 440 -23.59 27.40 -20.24
N ILE A 441 -24.59 28.03 -19.62
CA ILE A 441 -25.96 28.24 -20.11
C ILE A 441 -26.00 28.99 -21.45
N ARG A 442 -24.93 29.70 -21.83
CA ARG A 442 -24.81 30.39 -23.13
C ARG A 442 -24.56 29.43 -24.30
N GLN A 443 -24.30 28.15 -24.03
CA GLN A 443 -24.01 27.11 -25.01
C GLN A 443 -25.21 26.15 -25.13
N SER A 444 -25.42 25.56 -26.31
CA SER A 444 -26.46 24.55 -26.47
C SER A 444 -26.09 23.25 -25.74
N SER A 445 -27.08 22.51 -25.27
CA SER A 445 -26.90 21.21 -24.59
C SER A 445 -26.06 20.22 -25.43
N ALA A 446 -26.25 20.20 -26.74
CA ALA A 446 -25.45 19.39 -27.66
C ALA A 446 -23.96 19.77 -27.67
N GLU A 447 -23.62 21.06 -27.54
CA GLU A 447 -22.23 21.52 -27.53
C GLU A 447 -21.57 21.30 -26.16
N GLN A 448 -22.31 21.52 -25.06
CA GLN A 448 -21.89 21.14 -23.71
C GLN A 448 -21.56 19.64 -23.64
N TYR A 449 -22.45 18.78 -24.13
CA TYR A 449 -22.29 17.33 -24.14
C TYR A 449 -21.10 16.86 -25.02
N ARG A 450 -20.85 17.52 -26.16
CA ARG A 450 -19.66 17.27 -26.99
C ARG A 450 -18.36 17.61 -26.27
N LYS A 451 -18.28 18.80 -25.64
CA LYS A 451 -17.10 19.23 -24.87
C LYS A 451 -16.81 18.30 -23.70
N PHE A 452 -17.86 17.95 -22.94
CA PHE A 452 -17.76 16.99 -21.84
C PHE A 452 -17.30 15.60 -22.32
N ASN A 453 -17.88 15.05 -23.38
CA ASN A 453 -17.44 13.74 -23.90
C ASN A 453 -16.03 13.75 -24.46
N LYS A 454 -15.59 14.83 -25.13
CA LYS A 454 -14.19 14.98 -25.54
C LYS A 454 -13.26 14.97 -24.33
N PHE A 455 -13.58 15.75 -23.30
CA PHE A 455 -12.83 15.77 -22.05
C PHE A 455 -12.74 14.38 -21.39
N ARG A 456 -13.87 13.65 -21.31
CA ARG A 456 -13.94 12.28 -20.80
C ARG A 456 -13.03 11.34 -21.59
N ILE A 457 -13.21 11.27 -22.91
CA ILE A 457 -12.46 10.35 -23.79
C ILE A 457 -10.95 10.63 -23.72
N ASP A 458 -10.54 11.91 -23.78
CA ASP A 458 -9.13 12.29 -23.69
C ASP A 458 -8.52 11.86 -22.33
N THR A 459 -9.24 12.08 -21.23
CA THR A 459 -8.78 11.78 -19.87
C THR A 459 -8.70 10.28 -19.61
N THR A 460 -9.69 9.50 -20.08
CA THR A 460 -9.66 8.03 -20.00
C THR A 460 -8.48 7.46 -20.79
N LYS A 461 -8.25 7.90 -22.04
CA LYS A 461 -7.10 7.45 -22.86
C LYS A 461 -5.75 7.76 -22.20
N LEU A 462 -5.58 8.97 -21.64
CA LEU A 462 -4.37 9.30 -20.88
C LEU A 462 -4.22 8.43 -19.63
N SER A 463 -5.32 8.12 -18.94
CA SER A 463 -5.32 7.24 -17.75
C SER A 463 -4.95 5.79 -18.09
N GLU A 464 -5.35 5.27 -19.24
CA GLU A 464 -4.92 3.97 -19.76
C GLU A 464 -3.41 3.94 -20.03
N ILE A 465 -2.88 4.95 -20.73
CA ILE A 465 -1.43 5.08 -21.02
C ILE A 465 -0.62 5.15 -19.72
N VAL A 466 -1.02 6.01 -18.78
CA VAL A 466 -0.35 6.14 -17.46
C VAL A 466 -0.45 4.83 -16.68
N THR A 467 -1.58 4.12 -16.72
CA THR A 467 -1.73 2.81 -16.06
C THR A 467 -0.79 1.76 -16.63
N ASN A 468 -0.59 1.74 -17.95
CA ASN A 468 0.36 0.83 -18.60
C ASN A 468 1.81 1.15 -18.23
N HIS A 469 2.22 2.42 -18.33
CA HIS A 469 3.58 2.86 -17.93
C HIS A 469 3.84 2.60 -16.43
N PHE A 470 2.85 2.85 -15.57
CA PHE A 470 2.93 2.61 -14.13
C PHE A 470 3.09 1.13 -13.80
N SER A 471 2.33 0.26 -14.48
CA SER A 471 2.39 -1.19 -14.27
C SER A 471 3.70 -1.80 -14.78
N LYS A 472 4.19 -1.31 -15.93
CA LYS A 472 5.55 -1.61 -16.46
C LYS A 472 6.62 -1.22 -15.45
N CYS A 473 6.60 0.03 -14.97
CA CYS A 473 7.54 0.53 -13.96
C CYS A 473 7.54 -0.33 -12.69
N LEU A 474 6.38 -0.55 -12.06
CA LEU A 474 6.32 -1.36 -10.84
C LEU A 474 6.86 -2.78 -11.06
N THR A 475 6.45 -3.45 -12.14
CA THR A 475 6.83 -4.85 -12.41
C THR A 475 8.34 -4.98 -12.62
N GLU A 476 8.92 -4.15 -13.49
CA GLU A 476 10.35 -4.18 -13.81
C GLU A 476 11.22 -3.81 -12.60
N MET A 477 10.85 -2.74 -11.90
CA MET A 477 11.58 -2.24 -10.73
C MET A 477 11.53 -3.24 -9.56
N GLU A 478 10.39 -3.88 -9.32
CA GLU A 478 10.24 -4.86 -8.22
C GLU A 478 10.85 -6.23 -8.52
N ASN A 479 10.92 -6.63 -9.79
CA ASN A 479 11.62 -7.85 -10.21
C ASN A 479 13.14 -7.63 -10.35
N GLY A 480 13.63 -6.39 -10.20
CA GLY A 480 15.04 -6.05 -10.29
C GLY A 480 15.62 -6.16 -11.69
N PHE A 481 14.80 -5.97 -12.72
CA PHE A 481 15.17 -6.09 -14.15
C PHE A 481 15.83 -7.45 -14.44
N PRO A 482 15.11 -8.58 -14.29
CA PRO A 482 15.69 -9.92 -14.39
C PRO A 482 16.24 -10.19 -15.79
N ASP A 483 15.59 -9.60 -16.79
CA ASP A 483 15.94 -9.62 -18.20
C ASP A 483 17.26 -8.90 -18.52
N ILE A 484 17.51 -7.74 -17.90
CA ILE A 484 18.63 -6.87 -18.27
C ILE A 484 19.96 -7.43 -17.75
N GLN A 485 20.66 -8.14 -18.62
CA GLN A 485 22.01 -8.64 -18.40
C GLN A 485 23.04 -7.55 -18.73
N ALA A 486 24.16 -7.52 -18.00
CA ALA A 486 25.31 -6.73 -18.42
C ALA A 486 25.95 -7.38 -19.66
N PRO A 487 26.43 -6.62 -20.66
CA PRO A 487 27.07 -7.20 -21.83
C PRO A 487 28.30 -8.01 -21.42
N THR A 488 28.27 -9.32 -21.69
CA THR A 488 29.44 -10.18 -21.51
C THR A 488 30.55 -9.72 -22.44
N GLN A 489 31.70 -9.34 -21.89
CA GLN A 489 32.88 -8.98 -22.68
C GLN A 489 33.36 -10.16 -23.53
N ARG A 490 32.87 -10.25 -24.77
CA ARG A 490 33.45 -10.88 -25.97
C ARG A 490 32.34 -11.16 -26.99
N GLU A 491 32.02 -10.16 -27.79
CA GLU A 491 31.58 -10.42 -29.16
C GLU A 491 32.53 -9.69 -30.10
N THR A 492 33.18 -10.47 -30.97
CA THR A 492 34.06 -9.96 -32.02
C THR A 492 33.26 -9.08 -33.00
N PRO A 493 33.87 -8.05 -33.62
CA PRO A 493 33.19 -7.26 -34.63
C PRO A 493 32.70 -8.18 -35.77
N LEU A 494 31.40 -8.36 -35.88
CA LEU A 494 30.77 -8.89 -37.08
C LEU A 494 30.71 -7.76 -38.11
N GLU A 495 30.97 -8.10 -39.38
CA GLU A 495 30.98 -7.13 -40.48
C GLU A 495 29.60 -6.47 -40.61
N ILE A 496 29.60 -5.14 -40.70
CA ILE A 496 28.37 -4.34 -40.75
C ILE A 496 27.76 -4.49 -42.16
N LEU A 497 26.76 -5.36 -42.28
CA LEU A 497 25.79 -5.26 -43.37
C LEU A 497 24.87 -4.07 -43.08
N ILE A 498 25.08 -2.97 -43.80
CA ILE A 498 24.26 -1.77 -43.69
C ILE A 498 22.89 -2.09 -44.29
N TYR A 499 21.88 -2.20 -43.44
CA TYR A 499 20.48 -2.17 -43.83
C TYR A 499 19.94 -0.74 -43.67
N ASP A 500 19.17 -0.25 -44.65
CA ASP A 500 18.63 1.12 -44.67
C ASP A 500 17.47 1.39 -43.67
N SER A 501 17.15 0.43 -42.80
CA SER A 501 16.02 0.48 -41.86
C SER A 501 16.47 0.41 -40.40
N ASN A 502 15.97 1.32 -39.57
CA ASN A 502 16.07 1.25 -38.12
C ASN A 502 15.43 -0.03 -37.57
N TRP A 503 15.94 -0.53 -36.43
CA TRP A 503 15.43 -1.75 -35.79
C TRP A 503 14.82 -1.48 -34.41
N THR A 504 13.60 -1.95 -34.21
CA THR A 504 12.90 -1.83 -32.92
C THR A 504 13.36 -2.91 -31.96
N CYS A 505 13.84 -2.53 -30.78
CA CYS A 505 14.30 -3.50 -29.79
C CYS A 505 13.12 -4.33 -29.25
N PRO A 506 13.14 -5.67 -29.39
CA PRO A 506 12.01 -6.52 -28.96
C PRO A 506 11.81 -6.54 -27.44
N ARG A 507 12.79 -6.07 -26.66
CA ARG A 507 12.75 -6.03 -25.19
C ARG A 507 12.25 -4.71 -24.61
N CYS A 508 12.64 -3.57 -25.18
CA CYS A 508 12.31 -2.24 -24.63
C CYS A 508 11.53 -1.34 -25.58
N THR A 509 11.17 -1.85 -26.77
CA THR A 509 10.44 -1.16 -27.86
C THR A 509 11.09 0.12 -28.38
N PHE A 510 12.32 0.43 -28.00
CA PHE A 510 13.07 1.58 -28.51
C PHE A 510 13.56 1.31 -29.95
N GLU A 511 13.35 2.27 -30.85
CA GLU A 511 13.84 2.25 -32.23
C GLU A 511 15.32 2.65 -32.27
N ASN A 512 16.17 1.78 -32.82
CA ASN A 512 17.62 1.97 -32.87
C ASN A 512 18.06 2.20 -34.32
N SER A 513 19.08 3.04 -34.52
CA SER A 513 19.77 3.17 -35.79
C SER A 513 20.29 1.82 -36.28
N SER A 514 20.18 1.55 -37.59
CA SER A 514 20.67 0.31 -38.22
C SER A 514 22.14 -0.01 -37.91
N GLU A 515 22.99 1.01 -37.75
CA GLU A 515 24.41 0.88 -37.41
C GLU A 515 24.70 0.29 -36.01
N ARG A 516 23.70 0.14 -35.13
CA ARG A 516 23.92 -0.33 -33.74
C ARG A 516 23.71 -1.83 -33.58
N ASN A 517 24.78 -2.52 -33.20
CA ASN A 517 24.77 -3.94 -32.84
C ASN A 517 24.04 -4.25 -31.52
N SER A 518 23.72 -3.24 -30.70
CA SER A 518 22.96 -3.40 -29.46
C SER A 518 22.09 -2.18 -29.16
N CYS A 519 20.99 -2.41 -28.47
CA CYS A 519 19.99 -1.38 -28.20
C CYS A 519 20.55 -0.27 -27.32
N GLU A 520 20.32 0.98 -27.73
CA GLU A 520 20.72 2.20 -26.99
C GLU A 520 20.33 2.18 -25.51
N ILE A 521 19.10 1.74 -25.23
CA ILE A 521 18.47 1.85 -23.92
C ILE A 521 18.79 0.67 -23.01
N CYS A 522 18.63 -0.56 -23.52
CA CYS A 522 18.70 -1.77 -22.70
C CYS A 522 19.92 -2.65 -22.96
N LEU A 523 20.79 -2.29 -23.91
CA LEU A 523 21.96 -3.04 -24.37
C LEU A 523 21.68 -4.47 -24.86
N ALA A 524 20.41 -4.87 -25.02
CA ALA A 524 20.05 -6.12 -25.68
C ALA A 524 20.55 -6.08 -27.14
N PRO A 525 21.19 -7.14 -27.64
CA PRO A 525 21.83 -7.09 -28.96
C PRO A 525 20.78 -7.10 -30.08
N ASN A 526 21.17 -6.63 -31.27
CA ASN A 526 20.28 -6.56 -32.43
C ASN A 526 19.87 -7.99 -32.86
N PRO A 527 18.56 -8.35 -32.87
CA PRO A 527 18.11 -9.68 -33.28
C PRO A 527 18.49 -10.03 -34.73
N GLU A 528 18.64 -9.05 -35.62
CA GLU A 528 19.01 -9.26 -37.02
C GLU A 528 20.47 -9.73 -37.19
N LEU A 529 21.34 -9.49 -36.21
CA LEU A 529 22.71 -10.01 -36.20
C LEU A 529 22.78 -11.49 -35.77
N PHE A 530 21.74 -12.02 -35.13
CA PHE A 530 21.68 -13.44 -34.72
C PHE A 530 21.07 -14.35 -35.77
N THR A 531 20.19 -13.83 -36.65
CA THR A 531 19.56 -14.61 -37.72
C THR A 531 20.53 -15.06 -38.81
N LEU A 532 21.69 -14.42 -38.95
CA LEU A 532 22.73 -14.75 -39.95
C LEU A 532 23.61 -15.98 -39.58
N ARG A 533 23.35 -16.69 -38.48
CA ARG A 533 24.07 -17.91 -38.08
C ARG A 533 23.37 -19.24 -38.39
N CYS A 534 22.23 -19.20 -39.08
CA CYS A 534 21.41 -20.39 -39.37
C CYS A 534 21.10 -20.54 -40.87
N TYR A 535 22.12 -20.54 -41.73
CA TYR A 535 22.09 -21.04 -43.11
C TYR A 535 23.41 -21.72 -43.47
#